data_AF-A0A961I896-F1
#
_entry.id   AF-A0A961I896-F1
#
_cell.length_a   1.000
_cell.length_b   1.000
_cell.length_c   1.000
_cell.angle_alpha   90.00
_cell.angle_beta   90.00
_cell.angle_gamma   90.00
#
_symmetry.space_group_name_H-M   'P 1'
#
loop_
_entity.id
_entity.type
_entity.pdbx_description
1 polymer ?
#
loop_
_entity_poly.entity_id
_entity_poly.type
_entity_poly.pdbx_seq_one_letter_code
_entity_poly.pdbx_strand_id
1 'polypeptide(L)'
;GYQVPAELLDYKPIYRDAVFNRYKIKRIPDTMNVEQLAELVLEQSESALVVLNTIADTQALYQLLEGRVPAILLNTHFPDRHRKLKLRAARRNLEKEKKFVLISTMLIEAGVDIDFPIIFRDMCPFPSLIQTSGRTNRNGMRKQGILYLFELIDAKGQRAWKKIYQQTEDYISFTDNNISSEIIERDLLKLHEERARKIGQSLIVGKFVCEGGSGHSDAGGTEVRLCDRIPELNYPEVAKFQLIQKAGEDWVRYFIPRNQRDRRFEKLAEIVNTDTDQNLHERLVRRARIKHALKQMSDSMVEIRIKQGESCTREADSVLGINKLPLSHYSHRSGIIPTPLNMNSQSGQQT
;
A
#
# COMPACT_ATOMS: atom_id res chain seq x y z
N GLY A 1 2.01 34.16 -26.91
CA GLY A 1 1.28 32.88 -26.88
C GLY A 1 2.20 31.80 -26.38
N TYR A 2 1.70 30.81 -25.65
CA TYR A 2 2.49 29.65 -25.24
C TYR A 2 2.94 28.88 -26.49
N GLN A 3 4.24 28.58 -26.57
CA GLN A 3 4.81 27.69 -27.59
C GLN A 3 5.22 26.38 -26.90
N VAL A 4 4.83 25.26 -27.49
CA VAL A 4 5.25 23.94 -27.01
C VAL A 4 6.78 23.87 -27.14
N PRO A 5 7.51 23.51 -26.07
CA PRO A 5 8.96 23.36 -26.14
C PRO A 5 9.35 22.36 -27.24
N ALA A 6 10.46 22.62 -27.92
CA ALA A 6 11.01 21.68 -28.90
C ALA A 6 11.35 20.35 -28.19
N GLU A 7 10.97 19.24 -28.81
CA GLU A 7 11.29 17.90 -28.31
C GLU A 7 12.81 17.70 -28.34
N LEU A 8 13.40 17.44 -27.17
CA LEU A 8 14.86 17.42 -27.02
C LEU A 8 15.52 16.17 -27.62
N LEU A 9 14.79 15.06 -27.73
CA LEU A 9 15.26 13.75 -28.18
C LEU A 9 14.10 12.94 -28.79
N ASP A 10 14.32 12.34 -29.96
CA ASP A 10 13.43 11.28 -30.45
C ASP A 10 13.68 10.01 -29.62
N TYR A 11 12.80 9.74 -28.67
CA TYR A 11 12.93 8.61 -27.74
C TYR A 11 12.43 7.29 -28.36
N LYS A 12 11.67 7.34 -29.47
CA LYS A 12 11.04 6.13 -30.03
C LYS A 12 12.04 5.07 -30.49
N PRO A 13 13.20 5.39 -31.08
CA PRO A 13 14.22 4.41 -31.41
C PRO A 13 14.80 3.70 -30.19
N ILE A 14 14.92 4.38 -29.05
CA ILE A 14 15.48 3.82 -27.80
C ILE A 14 14.63 2.66 -27.31
N TYR A 15 13.31 2.80 -27.30
CA TYR A 15 12.38 1.76 -26.86
C TYR A 15 12.20 0.60 -27.87
N ARG A 16 12.74 0.73 -29.09
CA ARG A 16 12.77 -0.37 -30.07
C ARG A 16 14.00 -1.26 -29.91
N ASP A 17 14.96 -0.85 -29.09
CA ASP A 17 16.13 -1.65 -28.77
C ASP A 17 15.72 -2.93 -28.01
N ALA A 18 16.39 -4.05 -28.31
CA ALA A 18 16.20 -5.32 -27.62
C ALA A 18 16.45 -5.23 -26.11
N VAL A 19 17.22 -4.23 -25.66
CA VAL A 19 17.43 -3.89 -24.24
C VAL A 19 16.10 -3.60 -23.50
N PHE A 20 15.04 -3.15 -24.18
CA PHE A 20 13.73 -2.84 -23.60
C PHE A 20 12.68 -3.95 -23.81
N ASN A 21 13.10 -5.21 -23.65
CA ASN A 21 12.21 -6.38 -23.70
C ASN A 21 12.45 -7.37 -22.55
N ARG A 22 12.68 -6.83 -21.34
CA ARG A 22 13.14 -7.59 -20.18
C ARG A 22 12.07 -8.48 -19.58
N TYR A 23 10.81 -8.08 -19.68
CA TYR A 23 9.69 -8.82 -19.11
C TYR A 23 8.49 -8.84 -20.05
N LYS A 24 7.55 -9.71 -19.71
CA LYS A 24 6.20 -9.72 -20.28
C LYS A 24 5.15 -9.81 -19.20
N ILE A 25 4.00 -9.23 -19.49
CA ILE A 25 2.80 -9.27 -18.66
C ILE A 25 1.84 -10.27 -19.29
N LYS A 26 1.42 -11.27 -18.51
CA LYS A 26 0.42 -12.27 -18.89
C LYS A 26 -0.84 -12.04 -18.06
N ARG A 27 -1.95 -11.73 -18.72
CA ARG A 27 -3.27 -11.68 -18.10
C ARG A 27 -3.75 -13.11 -17.80
N ILE A 28 -4.15 -13.35 -16.55
CA ILE A 28 -4.97 -14.50 -16.18
C ILE A 28 -6.43 -14.06 -16.33
N PRO A 29 -7.19 -14.67 -17.25
CA PRO A 29 -8.54 -14.18 -17.60
C PRO A 29 -9.56 -14.43 -16.49
N ASP A 30 -9.43 -15.55 -15.78
CA ASP A 30 -10.34 -15.91 -14.70
C ASP A 30 -9.96 -15.21 -13.39
N THR A 31 -10.98 -14.81 -12.63
CA THR A 31 -10.80 -14.37 -11.25
C THR A 31 -10.34 -15.53 -10.37
N MET A 32 -9.57 -15.23 -9.34
CA MET A 32 -9.09 -16.24 -8.39
C MET A 32 -9.27 -15.82 -6.94
N ASN A 33 -9.48 -16.78 -6.06
CA ASN A 33 -9.37 -16.58 -4.62
C ASN A 33 -7.91 -16.74 -4.15
N VAL A 34 -7.68 -16.51 -2.86
CA VAL A 34 -6.33 -16.55 -2.28
C VAL A 34 -5.76 -17.97 -2.23
N GLU A 35 -6.60 -19.00 -2.12
CA GLU A 35 -6.22 -20.40 -2.15
C GLU A 35 -5.70 -20.81 -3.53
N GLN A 36 -6.42 -20.46 -4.60
CA GLN A 36 -6.00 -20.69 -5.98
C GLN A 36 -4.69 -19.96 -6.29
N LEU A 37 -4.54 -18.72 -5.82
CA LEU A 37 -3.28 -17.99 -5.94
C LEU A 37 -2.13 -18.70 -5.21
N ALA A 38 -2.37 -19.26 -4.02
CA ALA A 38 -1.35 -19.99 -3.27
C ALA A 38 -0.84 -21.21 -4.05
N GLU A 39 -1.73 -22.00 -4.64
CA GLU A 39 -1.35 -23.16 -5.47
C GLU A 39 -0.52 -22.71 -6.69
N LEU A 40 -0.98 -21.69 -7.41
CA LEU A 40 -0.28 -21.18 -8.59
C LEU A 40 1.13 -20.66 -8.26
N VAL A 41 1.30 -20.03 -7.10
CA VAL A 41 2.61 -19.57 -6.60
C VAL A 41 3.52 -20.75 -6.24
N LEU A 42 2.97 -21.82 -5.66
CA LEU A 42 3.73 -23.00 -5.25
C LEU A 42 4.25 -23.82 -6.42
N GLU A 43 3.50 -23.85 -7.52
CA GLU A 43 3.89 -24.49 -8.80
C GLU A 43 5.14 -23.87 -9.43
N GLN A 44 5.46 -22.61 -9.11
CA GLN A 44 6.64 -21.95 -9.68
C GLN A 44 7.94 -22.56 -9.16
N SER A 45 8.92 -22.79 -10.03
CA SER A 45 10.23 -23.33 -9.63
C SER A 45 11.19 -22.25 -9.08
N GLU A 46 11.00 -20.99 -9.49
CA GLU A 46 11.84 -19.86 -9.11
C GLU A 46 11.22 -19.02 -7.98
N SER A 47 11.97 -18.03 -7.50
CA SER A 47 11.46 -17.08 -6.50
C SER A 47 10.36 -16.19 -7.09
N ALA A 48 9.30 -15.96 -6.33
CA ALA A 48 8.17 -15.15 -6.79
C ALA A 48 7.93 -13.95 -5.87
N LEU A 49 7.54 -12.84 -6.47
CA LEU A 49 7.01 -11.67 -5.76
C LEU A 49 5.51 -11.60 -5.99
N VAL A 50 4.72 -11.64 -4.91
CA VAL A 50 3.26 -11.50 -4.96
C VAL A 50 2.87 -10.14 -4.39
N VAL A 51 2.14 -9.36 -5.17
CA VAL A 51 1.78 -7.97 -4.84
C VAL A 51 0.27 -7.83 -4.81
N LEU A 52 -0.30 -7.74 -3.61
CA LEU A 52 -1.74 -7.64 -3.38
C LEU A 52 -2.14 -6.23 -2.96
N ASN A 53 -3.40 -5.89 -3.16
CA ASN A 53 -3.89 -4.55 -2.90
C ASN A 53 -4.15 -4.29 -1.40
N THR A 54 -4.48 -5.31 -0.61
CA THR A 54 -4.78 -5.15 0.82
C THR A 54 -3.86 -5.95 1.72
N ILE A 55 -3.67 -5.48 2.95
CA ILE A 55 -2.87 -6.16 3.97
C ILE A 55 -3.52 -7.48 4.38
N ALA A 56 -4.84 -7.52 4.49
CA ALA A 56 -5.59 -8.72 4.83
C ALA A 56 -5.31 -9.86 3.83
N ASP A 57 -5.36 -9.55 2.53
CA ASP A 57 -5.07 -10.54 1.49
C ASP A 57 -3.60 -11.02 1.55
N THR A 58 -2.64 -10.12 1.84
CA THR A 58 -1.23 -10.52 2.03
C THR A 58 -1.03 -11.44 3.24
N GLN A 59 -1.77 -11.21 4.33
CA GLN A 59 -1.70 -12.05 5.52
C GLN A 59 -2.34 -13.41 5.28
N ALA A 60 -3.50 -13.46 4.60
CA ALA A 60 -4.16 -14.70 4.22
C ALA A 60 -3.27 -15.57 3.34
N LEU A 61 -2.67 -14.99 2.29
CA LEU A 61 -1.73 -15.73 1.44
C LEU A 61 -0.50 -16.21 2.21
N TYR A 62 0.06 -15.38 3.10
CA TYR A 62 1.21 -15.77 3.91
C TYR A 62 0.90 -16.99 4.79
N GLN A 63 -0.28 -17.04 5.40
CA GLN A 63 -0.72 -18.18 6.20
C GLN A 63 -0.85 -19.46 5.35
N LEU A 64 -1.42 -19.37 4.15
CA LEU A 64 -1.56 -20.51 3.24
C LEU A 64 -0.22 -21.07 2.74
N LEU A 65 0.80 -20.22 2.64
CA LEU A 65 2.16 -20.61 2.22
C LEU A 65 3.05 -21.08 3.38
N GLU A 66 2.65 -20.83 4.63
CA GLU A 66 3.43 -21.18 5.81
C GLU A 66 3.65 -22.70 5.90
N GLY A 67 4.91 -23.12 6.07
CA GLY A 67 5.30 -24.54 6.09
C GLY A 67 5.40 -25.21 4.72
N ARG A 68 4.90 -24.58 3.65
CA ARG A 68 4.94 -25.13 2.27
C ARG A 68 6.10 -24.58 1.44
N VAL A 69 6.43 -23.30 1.61
CA VAL A 69 7.56 -22.63 0.94
C VAL A 69 8.14 -21.54 1.84
N PRO A 70 9.46 -21.24 1.79
CA PRO A 70 10.00 -20.06 2.47
C PRO A 70 9.28 -18.80 1.98
N ALA A 71 8.56 -18.13 2.88
CA ALA A 71 7.81 -16.92 2.56
C ALA A 71 8.24 -15.73 3.44
N ILE A 72 8.24 -14.53 2.88
CA ILE A 72 8.48 -13.27 3.58
C ILE A 72 7.27 -12.37 3.35
N LEU A 73 6.57 -12.00 4.42
CA LEU A 73 5.51 -11.00 4.38
C LEU A 73 6.07 -9.59 4.60
N LEU A 74 5.75 -8.63 3.73
CA LEU A 74 6.17 -7.24 3.82
C LEU A 74 5.00 -6.28 3.58
N ASN A 75 4.54 -5.57 4.60
CA ASN A 75 3.48 -4.58 4.49
C ASN A 75 3.71 -3.43 5.49
N THR A 76 2.79 -2.45 5.52
CA THR A 76 2.93 -1.26 6.38
C THR A 76 2.73 -1.56 7.86
N HIS A 77 2.16 -2.72 8.23
CA HIS A 77 2.04 -3.15 9.63
C HIS A 77 3.38 -3.56 10.26
N PHE A 78 4.47 -3.61 9.48
CA PHE A 78 5.82 -3.76 10.01
C PHE A 78 6.46 -2.40 10.25
N PRO A 79 7.11 -2.18 11.41
CA PRO A 79 7.89 -0.98 11.66
C PRO A 79 9.10 -0.93 10.73
N ASP A 80 9.60 0.27 10.46
CA ASP A 80 10.70 0.54 9.53
C ASP A 80 11.91 -0.37 9.73
N ARG A 81 12.30 -0.59 10.99
CA ARG A 81 13.41 -1.48 11.33
C ARG A 81 13.22 -2.90 10.79
N HIS A 82 12.00 -3.45 10.85
CA HIS A 82 11.71 -4.82 10.40
C HIS A 82 11.49 -4.87 8.89
N ARG A 83 10.92 -3.83 8.28
CA ARG A 83 10.86 -3.70 6.81
C ARG A 83 12.25 -3.77 6.19
N LYS A 84 13.21 -3.03 6.75
CA LYS A 84 14.63 -3.06 6.32
C LYS A 84 15.26 -4.45 6.46
N LEU A 85 15.00 -5.16 7.56
CA LEU A 85 15.51 -6.52 7.76
C LEU A 85 14.93 -7.52 6.76
N LYS A 86 13.62 -7.47 6.53
CA LYS A 86 12.92 -8.33 5.55
C LYS A 86 13.41 -8.09 4.13
N LEU A 87 13.60 -6.83 3.73
CA LEU A 87 14.17 -6.49 2.42
C LEU A 87 15.61 -6.99 2.27
N ARG A 88 16.45 -6.87 3.30
CA ARG A 88 17.80 -7.45 3.31
C ARG A 88 17.76 -8.98 3.18
N ALA A 89 16.84 -9.64 3.86
CA ALA A 89 16.66 -11.09 3.75
C ALA A 89 16.22 -11.51 2.34
N ALA A 90 15.26 -10.80 1.75
CA ALA A 90 14.81 -11.04 0.38
C ALA A 90 15.95 -10.91 -0.63
N ARG A 91 16.77 -9.84 -0.54
CA ARG A 91 17.96 -9.67 -1.40
C ARG A 91 18.94 -10.82 -1.29
N ARG A 92 19.28 -11.23 -0.06
CA ARG A 92 20.17 -12.38 0.18
C ARG A 92 19.63 -13.68 -0.38
N ASN A 93 18.30 -13.88 -0.37
CA ASN A 93 17.70 -15.08 -0.93
C ASN A 93 17.75 -15.07 -2.46
N LEU A 94 17.51 -13.91 -3.09
CA LEU A 94 17.66 -13.71 -4.54
C LEU A 94 19.10 -13.93 -4.99
N GLU A 95 20.08 -13.35 -4.29
CA GLU A 95 21.52 -13.53 -4.57
C GLU A 95 21.99 -14.99 -4.48
N LYS A 96 21.35 -15.78 -3.62
CA LYS A 96 21.64 -17.21 -3.42
C LYS A 96 20.80 -18.13 -4.30
N GLU A 97 19.97 -17.57 -5.17
CA GLU A 97 19.02 -18.29 -6.03
C GLU A 97 18.16 -19.31 -5.27
N LYS A 98 17.87 -19.03 -3.99
CA LYS A 98 17.01 -19.91 -3.17
C LYS A 98 15.57 -19.59 -3.45
N LYS A 99 14.78 -20.57 -3.91
CA LYS A 99 13.31 -20.42 -4.08
C LYS A 99 12.69 -19.88 -2.79
N PHE A 100 12.03 -18.73 -2.89
CA PHE A 100 11.21 -18.14 -1.83
C PHE A 100 10.12 -17.25 -2.42
N VAL A 101 9.12 -16.92 -1.60
CA VAL A 101 8.05 -16.01 -1.98
C VAL A 101 8.15 -14.73 -1.15
N LEU A 102 8.20 -13.58 -1.80
CA LEU A 102 8.00 -12.28 -1.15
C LEU A 102 6.55 -11.84 -1.38
N ILE A 103 5.78 -11.68 -0.31
CA ILE A 103 4.40 -11.21 -0.37
C ILE A 103 4.39 -9.77 0.12
N SER A 104 3.88 -8.86 -0.70
CA SER A 104 3.87 -7.44 -0.38
C SER A 104 2.58 -6.74 -0.78
N THR A 105 2.34 -5.59 -0.19
CA THR A 105 1.46 -4.56 -0.77
C THR A 105 2.28 -3.64 -1.71
N MET A 106 1.72 -2.49 -2.08
CA MET A 106 2.35 -1.47 -2.95
C MET A 106 3.65 -0.86 -2.41
N LEU A 107 4.10 -1.24 -1.21
CA LEU A 107 5.36 -0.75 -0.60
C LEU A 107 6.60 -0.98 -1.45
N ILE A 108 6.61 -1.98 -2.32
CA ILE A 108 7.76 -2.31 -3.17
C ILE A 108 7.84 -1.47 -4.46
N GLU A 109 6.80 -0.71 -4.81
CA GLU A 109 6.72 0.01 -6.09
C GLU A 109 7.76 1.14 -6.18
N ALA A 110 8.03 1.83 -5.06
CA ALA A 110 8.98 2.96 -4.99
C ALA A 110 10.15 2.71 -4.03
N GLY A 111 11.37 2.99 -4.47
CA GLY A 111 12.56 3.06 -3.61
C GLY A 111 13.14 1.71 -3.13
N VAL A 112 12.59 0.57 -3.56
CA VAL A 112 13.11 -0.76 -3.23
C VAL A 112 13.84 -1.37 -4.42
N ASP A 113 15.13 -1.67 -4.23
CA ASP A 113 15.93 -2.42 -5.21
C ASP A 113 15.78 -3.93 -4.97
N ILE A 114 14.90 -4.57 -5.74
CA ILE A 114 14.64 -6.01 -5.82
C ILE A 114 14.37 -6.38 -7.28
N ASP A 115 14.80 -7.57 -7.69
CA ASP A 115 14.68 -8.10 -9.04
C ASP A 115 14.21 -9.56 -8.99
N PHE A 116 12.97 -9.82 -9.37
CA PHE A 116 12.37 -11.16 -9.33
C PHE A 116 12.19 -11.74 -10.75
N PRO A 117 12.32 -13.07 -10.93
CA PRO A 117 12.01 -13.72 -12.21
C PRO A 117 10.49 -13.74 -12.48
N ILE A 118 9.71 -13.94 -11.42
CA ILE A 118 8.26 -14.10 -11.49
C ILE A 118 7.58 -13.10 -10.55
N ILE A 119 6.60 -12.37 -11.07
CA ILE A 119 5.73 -11.51 -10.28
C ILE A 119 4.27 -11.93 -10.47
N PHE A 120 3.50 -11.96 -9.40
CA PHE A 120 2.04 -12.01 -9.42
C PHE A 120 1.51 -10.68 -8.92
N ARG A 121 0.73 -9.98 -9.73
CA ARG A 121 0.14 -8.67 -9.39
C ARG A 121 -1.38 -8.74 -9.47
N ASP A 122 -2.03 -8.46 -8.35
CA ASP A 122 -3.48 -8.22 -8.33
C ASP A 122 -3.82 -6.97 -9.16
N MET A 123 -5.02 -6.94 -9.73
CA MET A 123 -5.50 -5.88 -10.61
C MET A 123 -5.32 -4.51 -9.98
N CYS A 124 -4.68 -3.61 -10.72
CA CYS A 124 -4.29 -2.30 -10.24
C CYS A 124 -4.27 -1.29 -11.40
N PRO A 125 -4.22 0.02 -11.09
CA PRO A 125 -4.05 1.03 -12.12
C PRO A 125 -2.78 0.81 -12.94
N PHE A 126 -2.83 1.11 -14.23
CA PHE A 126 -1.71 0.93 -15.16
C PHE A 126 -0.36 1.47 -14.65
N PRO A 127 -0.25 2.66 -14.02
CA PRO A 127 1.04 3.12 -13.49
C PRO A 127 1.62 2.20 -12.42
N SER A 128 0.79 1.68 -11.52
CA SER A 128 1.20 0.72 -10.48
C SER A 128 1.61 -0.61 -11.08
N LEU A 129 0.90 -1.07 -12.13
CA LEU A 129 1.31 -2.24 -12.91
C LEU A 129 2.70 -2.04 -13.49
N ILE A 130 2.96 -0.93 -14.19
CA ILE A 130 4.27 -0.64 -14.80
C ILE A 130 5.38 -0.52 -13.75
N GLN A 131 5.14 0.18 -12.64
CA GLN A 131 6.12 0.30 -11.56
C GLN A 131 6.47 -1.06 -10.96
N THR A 132 5.48 -1.94 -10.83
CA THR A 132 5.69 -3.32 -10.38
C THR A 132 6.46 -4.13 -11.42
N SER A 133 6.07 -4.06 -12.69
CA SER A 133 6.73 -4.76 -13.79
C SER A 133 8.21 -4.39 -13.93
N GLY A 134 8.57 -3.14 -13.62
CA GLY A 134 9.97 -2.69 -13.57
C GLY A 134 10.84 -3.39 -12.51
N ARG A 135 10.24 -4.21 -11.63
CA ARG A 135 10.93 -5.08 -10.65
C ARG A 135 11.07 -6.53 -11.15
N THR A 136 10.62 -6.82 -12.36
CA THR A 136 10.76 -8.13 -13.00
C THR A 136 11.94 -8.12 -13.98
N ASN A 137 12.90 -9.02 -13.80
CA ASN A 137 14.11 -9.11 -14.63
C ASN A 137 14.78 -7.75 -14.89
N ARG A 138 14.82 -6.91 -13.86
CA ARG A 138 15.27 -5.51 -13.92
C ARG A 138 16.68 -5.39 -14.48
N ASN A 139 17.55 -6.33 -14.12
CA ASN A 139 18.96 -6.34 -14.51
C ASN A 139 19.22 -7.04 -15.87
N GLY A 140 18.18 -7.57 -16.54
CA GLY A 140 18.32 -8.23 -17.84
C GLY A 140 19.14 -9.54 -17.80
N MET A 141 19.38 -10.08 -16.61
CA MET A 141 20.21 -11.28 -16.40
C MET A 141 19.53 -12.57 -16.88
N ARG A 142 18.21 -12.52 -17.14
CA ARG A 142 17.42 -13.65 -17.66
C ARG A 142 16.90 -13.32 -19.06
N LYS A 143 16.59 -14.37 -19.84
CA LYS A 143 16.01 -14.22 -21.19
C LYS A 143 14.74 -13.37 -21.18
N GLN A 144 13.82 -13.60 -20.23
CA GLN A 144 12.63 -12.76 -20.04
C GLN A 144 11.98 -13.06 -18.67
N GLY A 145 11.64 -12.02 -17.91
CA GLY A 145 10.83 -12.14 -16.71
C GLY A 145 9.33 -12.22 -17.01
N ILE A 146 8.54 -12.80 -16.11
CA ILE A 146 7.09 -12.92 -16.27
C ILE A 146 6.38 -12.23 -15.13
N LEU A 147 5.44 -11.33 -15.47
CA LEU A 147 4.46 -10.82 -14.54
C LEU A 147 3.09 -11.39 -14.90
N TYR A 148 2.43 -12.05 -13.95
CA TYR A 148 1.05 -12.49 -14.05
C TYR A 148 0.13 -11.42 -13.46
N LEU A 149 -0.78 -10.89 -14.29
CA LEU A 149 -1.83 -9.96 -13.89
C LEU A 149 -3.13 -10.72 -13.68
N PHE A 150 -3.68 -10.70 -12.49
CA PHE A 150 -4.90 -11.44 -12.14
C PHE A 150 -5.90 -10.56 -11.38
N GLU A 151 -7.12 -11.05 -11.20
CA GLU A 151 -8.11 -10.41 -10.35
C GLU A 151 -8.41 -11.28 -9.13
N LEU A 152 -8.07 -10.78 -7.95
CA LEU A 152 -8.41 -11.42 -6.70
C LEU A 152 -9.89 -11.19 -6.37
N ILE A 153 -10.59 -12.22 -5.93
CA ILE A 153 -11.94 -12.14 -5.35
C ILE A 153 -11.90 -12.50 -3.87
N ASP A 154 -12.75 -11.84 -3.08
CA ASP A 154 -12.94 -12.20 -1.68
C ASP A 154 -13.96 -13.35 -1.49
N ALA A 155 -14.18 -13.75 -0.25
CA ALA A 155 -15.10 -14.84 0.10
C ALA A 155 -16.56 -14.62 -0.35
N LYS A 156 -16.94 -13.37 -0.70
CA LYS A 156 -18.26 -13.03 -1.24
C LYS A 156 -18.28 -12.98 -2.76
N GLY A 157 -17.19 -13.35 -3.43
CA GLY A 157 -17.02 -13.25 -4.88
C GLY A 157 -16.79 -11.81 -5.37
N GLN A 158 -16.52 -10.86 -4.48
CA GLN A 158 -16.31 -9.47 -4.89
C GLN A 158 -14.84 -9.23 -5.23
N ARG A 159 -14.60 -8.51 -6.32
CA ARG A 159 -13.25 -8.12 -6.76
C ARG A 159 -12.55 -7.30 -5.67
N ALA A 160 -11.41 -7.79 -5.16
CA ALA A 160 -10.72 -7.21 -4.01
C ALA A 160 -10.25 -5.77 -4.27
N TRP A 161 -9.84 -5.48 -5.51
CA TRP A 161 -9.39 -4.15 -5.93
C TRP A 161 -10.47 -3.07 -5.75
N LYS A 162 -11.77 -3.42 -5.74
CA LYS A 162 -12.85 -2.46 -5.47
C LYS A 162 -12.75 -1.83 -4.09
N LYS A 163 -12.17 -2.51 -3.11
CA LYS A 163 -11.97 -1.98 -1.74
C LYS A 163 -11.00 -0.79 -1.71
N ILE A 164 -10.11 -0.69 -2.71
CA ILE A 164 -9.06 0.32 -2.77
C ILE A 164 -9.34 1.36 -3.87
N TYR A 165 -9.84 0.92 -5.02
CA TYR A 165 -9.93 1.75 -6.22
C TYR A 165 -11.37 2.09 -6.64
N GLN A 166 -12.36 1.98 -5.74
CA GLN A 166 -13.78 2.28 -6.04
C GLN A 166 -13.99 3.65 -6.68
N GLN A 167 -13.27 4.66 -6.21
CA GLN A 167 -13.38 6.05 -6.72
C GLN A 167 -12.55 6.28 -8.00
N THR A 168 -11.84 5.25 -8.46
CA THR A 168 -10.87 5.31 -9.56
C THR A 168 -11.08 4.15 -10.55
N GLU A 169 -12.33 3.73 -10.77
CA GLU A 169 -12.67 2.61 -11.66
C GLU A 169 -12.17 2.83 -13.10
N ASP A 170 -12.19 4.07 -13.59
CA ASP A 170 -11.65 4.42 -14.92
C ASP A 170 -10.16 4.04 -15.09
N TYR A 171 -9.39 4.08 -14.02
CA TYR A 171 -7.98 3.70 -14.05
C TYR A 171 -7.78 2.19 -14.08
N ILE A 172 -8.70 1.44 -13.48
CA ILE A 172 -8.73 -0.02 -13.53
C ILE A 172 -9.21 -0.48 -14.91
N SER A 173 -10.30 0.10 -15.41
CA SER A 173 -10.86 -0.26 -16.72
C SER A 173 -9.87 0.01 -17.85
N PHE A 174 -9.07 1.08 -17.78
CA PHE A 174 -7.96 1.28 -18.73
C PHE A 174 -7.00 0.09 -18.73
N THR A 175 -6.62 -0.43 -17.57
CA THR A 175 -5.68 -1.56 -17.47
C THR A 175 -6.32 -2.84 -18.00
N ASP A 176 -7.55 -3.13 -17.58
CA ASP A 176 -8.28 -4.34 -17.97
C ASP A 176 -8.51 -4.40 -19.49
N ASN A 177 -8.96 -3.29 -20.10
CA ASN A 177 -9.24 -3.23 -21.54
C ASN A 177 -7.98 -3.34 -22.41
N ASN A 178 -6.83 -2.87 -21.91
CA ASN A 178 -5.60 -2.82 -22.69
C ASN A 178 -4.65 -4.00 -22.45
N ILE A 179 -4.83 -4.73 -21.35
CA ILE A 179 -4.02 -5.88 -20.96
C ILE A 179 -4.92 -7.12 -20.91
N SER A 180 -5.54 -7.45 -22.04
CA SER A 180 -6.50 -8.55 -22.15
C SER A 180 -5.84 -9.93 -22.29
N SER A 181 -4.58 -9.98 -22.73
CA SER A 181 -3.84 -11.23 -22.94
C SER A 181 -2.36 -11.08 -22.54
N GLU A 182 -1.43 -11.34 -23.45
CA GLU A 182 0.01 -11.18 -23.23
C GLU A 182 0.49 -9.89 -23.88
N ILE A 183 1.30 -9.11 -23.15
CA ILE A 183 1.99 -7.94 -23.69
C ILE A 183 3.43 -7.92 -23.21
N ILE A 184 4.33 -7.57 -24.13
CA ILE A 184 5.77 -7.46 -23.86
C ILE A 184 6.15 -6.01 -23.59
N GLU A 185 7.26 -5.80 -22.89
CA GLU A 185 7.69 -4.48 -22.42
C GLU A 185 7.71 -3.41 -23.54
N ARG A 186 8.25 -3.75 -24.72
CA ARG A 186 8.34 -2.82 -25.87
C ARG A 186 6.99 -2.26 -26.33
N ASP A 187 5.92 -3.03 -26.20
CA ASP A 187 4.59 -2.64 -26.67
C ASP A 187 3.86 -1.75 -25.64
N LEU A 188 4.35 -1.70 -24.39
CA LEU A 188 3.81 -0.83 -23.34
C LEU A 188 4.03 0.65 -23.64
N LEU A 189 5.01 1.01 -24.47
CA LEU A 189 5.24 2.42 -24.84
C LEU A 189 4.01 3.03 -25.52
N LYS A 190 3.36 2.28 -26.42
CA LYS A 190 2.14 2.75 -27.11
C LYS A 190 1.02 3.03 -26.12
N LEU A 191 0.90 2.19 -25.10
CA LEU A 191 -0.08 2.35 -24.02
C LEU A 191 0.24 3.54 -23.12
N HIS A 192 1.53 3.79 -22.84
CA HIS A 192 1.95 5.00 -22.14
C HIS A 192 1.55 6.26 -22.91
N GLU A 193 1.82 6.31 -24.21
CA GLU A 193 1.46 7.44 -25.07
C GLU A 193 -0.07 7.62 -25.15
N GLU A 194 -0.82 6.53 -25.29
CA GLU A 194 -2.29 6.58 -25.30
C GLU A 194 -2.86 7.09 -23.99
N ARG A 195 -2.35 6.60 -22.86
CA ARG A 195 -2.75 7.06 -21.54
C ARG A 195 -2.41 8.52 -21.33
N ALA A 196 -1.20 8.95 -21.68
CA ALA A 196 -0.78 10.35 -21.55
C ALA A 196 -1.67 11.28 -22.38
N ARG A 197 -2.01 10.88 -23.61
CA ARG A 197 -2.94 11.60 -24.47
C ARG A 197 -4.35 11.67 -23.86
N LYS A 198 -4.87 10.55 -23.33
CA LYS A 198 -6.16 10.52 -22.64
C LYS A 198 -6.18 11.43 -21.42
N ILE A 199 -5.13 11.43 -20.60
CA ILE A 199 -5.01 12.36 -19.46
C ILE A 199 -4.96 13.82 -19.93
N GLY A 200 -4.21 14.11 -21.00
CA GLY A 200 -4.13 15.46 -21.57
C GLY A 200 -5.44 15.97 -22.18
N GLN A 201 -6.27 15.07 -22.71
CA GLN A 201 -7.58 15.38 -23.29
C GLN A 201 -8.72 15.35 -22.27
N SER A 202 -8.55 14.59 -21.20
CA SER A 202 -9.52 14.38 -20.14
C SER A 202 -9.00 14.99 -18.85
N LEU A 203 -9.24 16.28 -18.65
CA LEU A 203 -8.95 17.03 -17.42
C LEU A 203 -9.86 16.63 -16.25
N ILE A 204 -10.31 15.36 -16.21
CA ILE A 204 -11.08 14.76 -15.12
C ILE A 204 -10.26 14.68 -13.81
N VAL A 205 -8.95 14.97 -13.87
CA VAL A 205 -8.07 15.06 -12.71
C VAL A 205 -8.61 16.11 -11.73
N GLY A 206 -9.05 15.66 -10.56
CA GLY A 206 -9.63 16.53 -9.54
C GLY A 206 -11.15 16.62 -9.53
N LYS A 207 -11.87 15.64 -10.09
CA LYS A 207 -13.28 15.41 -9.74
C LYS A 207 -13.42 14.97 -8.28
N PHE A 208 -14.30 15.62 -7.53
CA PHE A 208 -14.73 15.17 -6.21
C PHE A 208 -16.18 15.58 -5.96
N VAL A 209 -16.86 14.84 -5.08
CA VAL A 209 -18.25 15.11 -4.72
C VAL A 209 -18.26 15.85 -3.39
N CYS A 210 -18.93 17.01 -3.35
CA CYS A 210 -19.19 17.73 -2.11
C CYS A 210 -20.54 17.31 -1.52
N GLU A 211 -20.56 16.90 -0.26
CA GLU A 211 -21.80 16.80 0.51
C GLU A 211 -22.15 18.18 1.07
N GLY A 212 -23.30 18.74 0.67
CA GLY A 212 -23.83 19.99 1.22
C GLY A 212 -24.03 21.11 0.20
N GLY A 213 -25.21 21.10 -0.43
CA GLY A 213 -25.87 22.28 -0.99
C GLY A 213 -27.28 22.32 -0.42
N SER A 214 -27.67 23.43 0.20
CA SER A 214 -29.00 23.65 0.77
C SER A 214 -30.06 23.67 -0.34
N GLY A 215 -30.86 22.61 -0.41
CA GLY A 215 -32.01 22.48 -1.31
C GLY A 215 -32.55 21.06 -1.23
N HIS A 216 -33.85 20.91 -1.11
CA HIS A 216 -34.53 19.65 -0.76
C HIS A 216 -34.21 18.47 -1.68
N SER A 217 -34.14 17.29 -1.06
CA SER A 217 -34.39 15.96 -1.61
C SER A 217 -33.78 15.66 -2.98
N ASP A 218 -32.53 15.21 -2.99
CA ASP A 218 -32.13 14.01 -3.72
C ASP A 218 -30.72 13.58 -3.27
N ALA A 219 -30.46 12.28 -3.29
CA ALA A 219 -29.19 11.66 -2.92
C ALA A 219 -28.09 11.93 -3.97
N GLY A 220 -27.80 13.20 -4.24
CA GLY A 220 -26.81 13.64 -5.21
C GLY A 220 -25.94 14.75 -4.65
N GLY A 221 -24.72 14.41 -4.24
CA GLY A 221 -23.71 15.42 -3.95
C GLY A 221 -23.32 16.17 -5.23
N THR A 222 -22.89 17.43 -5.11
CA THR A 222 -22.49 18.23 -6.26
C THR A 222 -21.09 17.79 -6.72
N GLU A 223 -20.96 17.35 -7.98
CA GLU A 223 -19.66 17.06 -8.60
C GLU A 223 -18.91 18.37 -8.84
N VAL A 224 -17.73 18.50 -8.24
CA VAL A 224 -16.81 19.62 -8.43
C VAL A 224 -15.56 19.13 -9.16
N ARG A 225 -15.11 19.90 -10.15
CA ARG A 225 -13.90 19.63 -10.94
C ARG A 225 -12.83 20.68 -10.64
N LEU A 226 -11.75 20.28 -9.97
CA LEU A 226 -10.65 21.20 -9.63
C LEU A 226 -10.06 21.88 -10.87
N CYS A 227 -9.93 21.17 -11.99
CA CYS A 227 -9.42 21.74 -13.24
C CYS A 227 -10.30 22.86 -13.82
N ASP A 228 -11.60 22.89 -13.51
CA ASP A 228 -12.51 23.95 -13.93
C ASP A 228 -12.48 25.11 -12.91
N ARG A 229 -12.43 24.79 -11.61
CA ARG A 229 -12.50 25.79 -10.53
C ARG A 229 -11.21 26.56 -10.27
N ILE A 230 -10.05 25.95 -10.53
CA ILE A 230 -8.75 26.62 -10.33
C ILE A 230 -8.58 27.80 -11.31
N PRO A 231 -8.83 27.65 -12.64
CA PRO A 231 -8.83 28.78 -13.57
C PRO A 231 -9.88 29.85 -13.24
N GLU A 232 -11.05 29.45 -12.73
CA GLU A 232 -12.11 30.38 -12.30
C GLU A 232 -11.79 31.11 -10.98
N LEU A 233 -10.67 30.80 -10.32
CA LEU A 233 -10.31 31.31 -8.99
C LEU A 233 -11.39 31.02 -7.92
N ASN A 234 -12.20 29.96 -8.11
CA ASN A 234 -13.25 29.55 -7.18
C ASN A 234 -12.67 28.72 -6.02
N TYR A 235 -11.79 29.35 -5.24
CA TYR A 235 -11.14 28.75 -4.07
C TYR A 235 -12.12 28.30 -2.97
N PRO A 236 -13.29 28.93 -2.75
CA PRO A 236 -14.27 28.41 -1.78
C PRO A 236 -14.76 27.00 -2.10
N GLU A 237 -15.00 26.66 -3.37
CA GLU A 237 -15.34 25.29 -3.76
C GLU A 237 -14.13 24.36 -3.71
N VAL A 238 -12.95 24.82 -4.16
CA VAL A 238 -11.70 24.04 -4.06
C VAL A 238 -11.38 23.68 -2.61
N ALA A 239 -11.64 24.59 -1.66
CA ALA A 239 -11.41 24.36 -0.23
C ALA A 239 -12.31 23.28 0.38
N LYS A 240 -13.43 22.91 -0.28
CA LYS A 240 -14.27 21.78 0.12
C LYS A 240 -13.62 20.43 -0.21
N PHE A 241 -12.59 20.42 -1.08
CA PHE A 241 -11.85 19.21 -1.38
C PHE A 241 -11.17 18.67 -0.12
N GLN A 242 -11.56 17.46 0.28
CA GLN A 242 -10.87 16.71 1.31
C GLN A 242 -10.26 15.47 0.67
N LEU A 243 -8.92 15.41 0.65
CA LEU A 243 -8.19 14.23 0.19
C LEU A 243 -8.55 12.97 1.00
N ILE A 244 -8.90 13.16 2.27
CA ILE A 244 -9.30 12.10 3.20
C ILE A 244 -10.70 12.46 3.71
N GLN A 245 -11.73 11.84 3.14
CA GLN A 245 -13.05 11.81 3.75
C GLN A 245 -12.97 10.87 4.96
N LYS A 246 -13.30 11.35 6.17
CA LYS A 246 -13.28 10.53 7.40
C LYS A 246 -14.41 9.50 7.37
N ALA A 247 -14.22 8.40 6.65
CA ALA A 247 -15.17 7.32 6.51
C ALA A 247 -15.21 6.42 7.76
N GLY A 248 -15.49 6.98 8.94
CA GLY A 248 -15.69 6.21 10.18
C GLY A 248 -14.50 5.32 10.59
N GLU A 249 -13.29 5.65 10.16
CA GLU A 249 -12.07 4.88 10.41
C GLU A 249 -11.00 5.80 10.98
N ASP A 250 -10.40 5.38 12.08
CA ASP A 250 -9.39 6.16 12.80
C ASP A 250 -7.99 5.59 12.53
N TRP A 251 -7.05 6.50 12.32
CA TRP A 251 -5.63 6.17 12.25
C TRP A 251 -5.08 6.10 13.67
N VAL A 252 -4.60 4.92 14.04
CA VAL A 252 -4.02 4.68 15.37
C VAL A 252 -2.52 4.45 15.24
N ARG A 253 -1.75 5.14 16.07
CA ARG A 253 -0.29 5.01 16.13
C ARG A 253 0.09 4.01 17.20
N TYR A 254 0.90 3.03 16.82
CA TYR A 254 1.48 2.05 17.75
C TYR A 254 2.99 2.18 17.79
N PHE A 255 3.53 2.21 19.00
CA PHE A 255 4.94 1.94 19.27
C PHE A 255 5.11 0.44 19.56
N ILE A 256 6.00 -0.21 18.81
CA ILE A 256 6.31 -1.64 18.95
C ILE A 256 7.67 -1.78 19.65
N PRO A 257 7.70 -2.16 20.95
CA PRO A 257 8.93 -2.35 21.71
C PRO A 257 9.88 -3.34 21.02
N ARG A 258 11.19 -3.16 21.20
CA ARG A 258 12.19 -4.10 20.67
C ARG A 258 12.26 -5.38 21.48
N ASN A 259 12.03 -5.28 22.78
CA ASN A 259 12.03 -6.36 23.75
C ASN A 259 11.40 -5.84 25.06
N GLN A 260 11.29 -6.72 26.07
CA GLN A 260 10.71 -6.36 27.38
C GLN A 260 11.48 -5.25 28.12
N ARG A 261 12.75 -4.99 27.76
CA ARG A 261 13.61 -3.96 28.36
C ARG A 261 13.57 -2.62 27.62
N ASP A 262 12.82 -2.52 26.52
CA ASP A 262 12.74 -1.29 25.73
C ASP A 262 11.86 -0.24 26.42
N ARG A 263 12.51 0.65 27.19
CA ARG A 263 11.85 1.70 27.98
C ARG A 263 11.63 3.03 27.23
N ARG A 264 11.74 3.05 25.90
CA ARG A 264 11.62 4.32 25.14
C ARG A 264 10.23 4.96 25.28
N PHE A 265 9.19 4.14 25.37
CA PHE A 265 7.82 4.60 25.56
C PHE A 265 7.62 5.23 26.94
N GLU A 266 8.09 4.57 27.99
CA GLU A 266 8.00 5.04 29.38
C GLU A 266 8.77 6.35 29.56
N LYS A 267 9.96 6.48 28.96
CA LYS A 267 10.71 7.74 28.96
C LYS A 267 9.94 8.89 28.31
N LEU A 268 9.20 8.62 27.23
CA LEU A 268 8.34 9.63 26.61
C LEU A 268 7.19 10.01 27.55
N ALA A 269 6.54 9.02 28.18
CA ALA A 269 5.49 9.24 29.17
C ALA A 269 5.98 10.10 30.35
N GLU A 270 7.16 9.79 30.89
CA GLU A 270 7.80 10.55 31.97
C GLU A 270 8.00 12.03 31.58
N ILE A 271 8.57 12.31 30.39
CA ILE A 271 8.79 13.69 29.89
C ILE A 271 7.47 14.44 29.67
N VAL A 272 6.43 13.73 29.20
CA VAL A 272 5.11 14.31 28.94
C VAL A 272 4.35 14.53 30.24
N ASN A 273 4.55 13.73 31.28
CA ASN A 273 3.87 13.90 32.57
C ASN A 273 4.64 14.78 33.55
N THR A 274 5.84 15.26 33.20
CA THR A 274 6.60 16.19 34.06
C THR A 274 5.91 17.56 34.09
N ASP A 275 5.37 17.95 35.25
CA ASP A 275 4.60 19.18 35.44
C ASP A 275 5.46 20.34 35.98
N THR A 276 6.52 20.68 35.26
CA THR A 276 7.57 21.62 35.74
C THR A 276 7.77 22.84 34.85
N ASP A 277 6.80 23.23 34.01
CA ASP A 277 6.99 24.36 33.09
C ASP A 277 6.72 25.70 33.79
N GLN A 278 7.67 26.19 34.58
CA GLN A 278 7.58 27.49 35.28
C GLN A 278 7.95 28.67 34.35
N ASN A 279 8.78 28.44 33.33
CA ASN A 279 9.22 29.48 32.39
C ASN A 279 9.27 29.00 30.92
N LEU A 280 9.42 29.97 29.99
CA LEU A 280 9.49 29.71 28.54
C LEU A 280 10.66 28.79 28.17
N HIS A 281 11.81 28.93 28.85
CA HIS A 281 13.00 28.14 28.56
C HIS A 281 12.76 26.64 28.85
N GLU A 282 12.14 26.32 29.99
CA GLU A 282 11.76 24.94 30.36
C GLU A 282 10.80 24.33 29.34
N ARG A 283 9.81 25.08 28.87
CA ARG A 283 8.89 24.64 27.79
C ARG A 283 9.62 24.29 26.50
N LEU A 284 10.59 25.11 26.09
CA LEU A 284 11.39 24.87 24.89
C LEU A 284 12.28 23.63 25.04
N VAL A 285 12.93 23.47 26.20
CA VAL A 285 13.75 22.29 26.52
C VAL A 285 12.90 21.03 26.53
N ARG A 286 11.72 21.05 27.15
CA ARG A 286 10.77 19.92 27.15
C ARG A 286 10.33 19.55 25.73
N ARG A 287 9.96 20.53 24.90
CA ARG A 287 9.60 20.31 23.50
C ARG A 287 10.74 19.68 22.70
N ALA A 288 11.98 20.10 22.94
CA ALA A 288 13.16 19.50 22.31
C ALA A 288 13.37 18.05 22.76
N ARG A 289 13.19 17.74 24.06
CA ARG A 289 13.27 16.37 24.61
C ARG A 289 12.20 15.46 24.03
N ILE A 290 10.95 15.92 23.93
CA ILE A 290 9.86 15.19 23.28
C ILE A 290 10.21 14.89 21.81
N LYS A 291 10.64 15.90 21.06
CA LYS A 291 11.03 15.72 19.65
C LYS A 291 12.18 14.71 19.50
N HIS A 292 13.16 14.74 20.40
CA HIS A 292 14.25 13.77 20.43
C HIS A 292 13.73 12.35 20.72
N ALA A 293 12.88 12.17 21.73
CA ALA A 293 12.29 10.88 22.06
C ALA A 293 11.48 10.29 20.89
N LEU A 294 10.62 11.10 20.26
CA LEU A 294 9.86 10.70 19.07
C LEU A 294 10.78 10.26 17.92
N LYS A 295 11.89 10.98 17.69
CA LYS A 295 12.90 10.60 16.68
C LYS A 295 13.57 9.26 17.01
N GLN A 296 13.86 8.98 18.28
CA GLN A 296 14.45 7.70 18.70
C GLN A 296 13.47 6.52 18.61
N MET A 297 12.16 6.80 18.60
CA MET A 297 11.10 5.80 18.52
C MET A 297 10.60 5.57 17.09
N SER A 298 10.90 6.47 16.14
CA SER A 298 10.29 6.48 14.81
C SER A 298 10.51 5.20 14.02
N ASP A 299 11.65 4.54 14.18
CA ASP A 299 11.99 3.25 13.54
C ASP A 299 11.13 2.08 14.05
N SER A 300 10.41 2.31 15.14
CA SER A 300 9.57 1.37 15.87
C SER A 300 8.09 1.72 15.86
N MET A 301 7.70 2.77 15.14
CA MET A 301 6.30 3.17 15.03
C MET A 301 5.63 2.60 13.79
N VAL A 302 4.34 2.35 13.92
CA VAL A 302 3.44 1.91 12.85
C VAL A 302 2.13 2.67 12.98
N GLU A 303 1.58 3.10 11.85
CA GLU A 303 0.23 3.66 11.77
C GLU A 303 -0.69 2.62 11.14
N ILE A 304 -1.85 2.38 11.76
CA ILE A 304 -2.82 1.37 11.33
C ILE A 304 -4.17 2.04 11.20
N ARG A 305 -4.90 1.68 10.15
CA ARG A 305 -6.29 2.05 9.98
C ARG A 305 -7.17 1.03 10.70
N ILE A 306 -7.96 1.48 11.66
CA ILE A 306 -8.86 0.63 12.44
C ILE A 306 -10.30 1.11 12.24
N LYS A 307 -11.25 0.18 12.10
CA LYS A 307 -12.67 0.52 12.02
C LYS A 307 -13.18 0.96 13.39
N GLN A 308 -14.12 1.90 13.44
CA GLN A 308 -14.75 2.33 14.69
C GLN A 308 -15.24 1.13 15.53
N GLY A 309 -14.78 1.05 16.78
CA GLY A 309 -15.13 -0.02 17.73
C GLY A 309 -14.16 -1.23 17.74
N GLU A 310 -13.28 -1.35 16.75
CA GLU A 310 -12.16 -2.28 16.82
C GLU A 310 -10.99 -1.62 17.58
N SER A 311 -10.35 -2.37 18.48
CA SER A 311 -9.08 -1.94 19.07
C SER A 311 -8.16 -3.14 19.17
N CYS A 312 -6.91 -2.98 18.71
CA CYS A 312 -5.88 -4.01 18.90
C CYS A 312 -5.44 -4.11 20.38
N THR A 313 -5.81 -3.15 21.22
CA THR A 313 -5.49 -3.12 22.66
C THR A 313 -6.59 -2.39 23.43
N ARG A 314 -7.38 -3.12 24.26
CA ARG A 314 -8.37 -2.50 25.16
C ARG A 314 -7.74 -1.76 26.35
N GLU A 315 -6.45 -2.00 26.61
CA GLU A 315 -5.65 -1.35 27.64
C GLU A 315 -4.33 -0.92 26.99
N ALA A 316 -4.13 0.37 26.76
CA ALA A 316 -2.82 0.84 26.36
C ALA A 316 -2.61 2.25 26.91
N ASP A 317 -1.56 2.41 27.70
CA ASP A 317 -0.97 3.71 28.00
C ASP A 317 -0.84 4.48 26.68
N SER A 318 -1.55 5.61 26.58
CA SER A 318 -1.52 6.47 25.40
C SER A 318 -0.79 7.75 25.77
N VAL A 319 0.25 8.06 25.00
CA VAL A 319 1.05 9.28 25.20
C VAL A 319 1.12 10.01 23.87
N LEU A 320 0.60 11.24 23.83
CA LEU A 320 0.53 12.05 22.61
C LEU A 320 -0.16 11.33 21.42
N GLY A 321 -1.17 10.51 21.71
CA GLY A 321 -1.89 9.71 20.70
C GLY A 321 -1.11 8.50 20.17
N ILE A 322 -0.02 8.10 20.84
CA ILE A 322 0.75 6.89 20.53
C ILE A 322 0.45 5.85 21.60
N ASN A 323 0.02 4.67 21.16
CA ASN A 323 -0.26 3.52 22.03
C ASN A 323 0.95 2.58 22.04
N LYS A 324 1.27 2.02 23.21
CA LYS A 324 2.28 0.96 23.29
C LYS A 324 1.65 -0.39 22.93
N LEU A 325 2.16 -1.08 21.91
CA LEU A 325 1.70 -2.41 21.55
C LEU A 325 2.41 -3.48 22.42
N PRO A 326 1.67 -4.36 23.13
CA PRO A 326 2.25 -5.49 23.83
C PRO A 326 3.03 -6.40 22.86
N LEU A 327 4.14 -6.97 23.33
CA LEU A 327 4.96 -7.89 22.52
C LEU A 327 4.19 -9.16 22.12
N SER A 328 3.17 -9.56 22.88
CA SER A 328 2.29 -10.69 22.55
C SER A 328 1.44 -10.43 21.30
N HIS A 329 1.18 -9.17 20.95
CA HIS A 329 0.34 -8.78 19.80
C HIS A 329 1.19 -8.47 18.56
N TYR A 330 2.47 -8.84 18.57
CA TYR A 330 3.39 -8.57 17.48
C TYR A 330 4.32 -9.76 17.19
N SER A 331 4.40 -10.15 15.92
CA SER A 331 5.36 -11.13 15.42
C SER A 331 6.24 -10.52 14.34
N HIS A 332 7.54 -10.81 14.40
CA HIS A 332 8.47 -10.45 13.32
C HIS A 332 8.11 -11.14 11.98
N ARG A 333 7.44 -12.29 12.04
CA ARG A 333 7.03 -13.06 10.86
C ARG A 333 5.77 -12.47 10.23
N SER A 334 4.67 -12.46 10.97
CA SER A 334 3.31 -12.13 10.49
C SER A 334 2.86 -10.70 10.76
N GLY A 335 3.63 -9.91 11.51
CA GLY A 335 3.34 -8.51 11.80
C GLY A 335 2.44 -8.36 13.02
N ILE A 336 1.47 -7.46 12.95
CA ILE A 336 0.55 -7.21 14.05
C ILE A 336 -0.50 -8.32 14.07
N ILE A 337 -0.66 -8.93 15.24
CA ILE A 337 -1.60 -10.02 15.47
C ILE A 337 -2.89 -9.38 16.01
N PRO A 338 -4.02 -9.48 15.29
CA PRO A 338 -5.30 -9.01 15.79
C PRO A 338 -5.67 -9.79 17.06
N THR A 339 -6.12 -9.09 18.09
CA THR A 339 -6.78 -9.73 19.23
C THR A 339 -8.12 -10.28 18.73
N PRO A 340 -8.46 -11.56 18.99
CA PRO A 340 -9.83 -11.99 18.77
C PRO A 340 -10.74 -11.13 19.63
N LEU A 341 -11.66 -10.39 19.01
CA LEU A 341 -12.84 -9.86 19.70
C LEU A 341 -13.53 -11.08 20.32
N ASN A 342 -13.61 -11.15 21.65
CA ASN A 342 -14.33 -12.20 22.36
C ASN A 342 -15.69 -12.45 21.69
N MET A 343 -15.83 -13.59 21.01
CA MET A 343 -17.13 -14.21 20.71
C MET A 343 -17.66 -14.85 22.00
N ASN A 344 -17.91 -14.06 23.04
CA ASN A 344 -18.57 -14.53 24.26
C ASN A 344 -19.24 -13.36 24.99
N SER A 345 -20.45 -13.01 24.52
CA SER A 345 -21.50 -12.40 25.33
C SER A 345 -22.87 -12.53 24.63
N GLN A 346 -23.24 -13.74 24.23
CA GLN A 346 -24.64 -14.13 23.98
C GLN A 346 -24.85 -15.57 24.44
N SER A 347 -24.65 -15.81 25.74
CA SER A 347 -25.15 -16.99 26.43
C SER A 347 -25.45 -16.59 27.88
N GLY A 348 -26.67 -16.09 28.09
CA GLY A 348 -27.10 -15.67 29.42
C GLY A 348 -28.33 -14.78 29.40
N GLN A 349 -29.44 -15.30 28.88
CA GLN A 349 -30.80 -14.95 29.32
C GLN A 349 -31.80 -15.90 28.65
N GLN A 350 -31.87 -17.12 29.19
CA GLN A 350 -33.07 -17.94 29.18
C GLN A 350 -33.14 -18.64 30.53
N THR A 351 -33.87 -18.02 31.44
CA THR A 351 -34.70 -18.67 32.47
C THR A 351 -35.83 -17.71 32.78
#